data_AF-A0A8T5AVW3-F1
#
_entry.id   AF-A0A8T5AVW3-F1
#
_cell.length_a   1.000
_cell.length_b   1.000
_cell.length_c   1.000
_cell.angle_alpha   90.00
_cell.angle_beta   90.00
_cell.angle_gamma   90.00
#
_symmetry.space_group_name_H-M   'P 1'
#
loop_
_entity.id
_entity.type
_entity.pdbx_description
1 polymer ?
#
loop_
_entity_poly.entity_id
_entity_poly.type
_entity_poly.pdbx_seq_one_letter_code
_entity_poly.pdbx_strand_id
1 'polypeptide(L)'
;KRMLNLTLIAQGIKGEIGVNAAVRRNLNTHFFGRIHPLDASGEGGASEWLSPYGISANHLLQLKPGRFYFAGAMNPSPVPLLITYRPAT
;
A
#
# COMPACT_ATOMS: atom_id res chain seq x y z
N LYS A 1 24.18 9.38 -9.52
CA LYS A 1 22.77 8.97 -9.25
C LYS A 1 21.87 9.98 -9.94
N ARG A 2 21.05 9.60 -10.93
CA ARG A 2 20.08 10.52 -11.55
C ARG A 2 18.89 10.59 -10.60
N MET A 3 18.55 11.77 -10.08
CA MET A 3 17.53 11.97 -9.04
C MET A 3 16.11 11.74 -9.60
N LEU A 4 15.83 10.52 -10.07
CA LEU A 4 14.54 10.14 -10.62
C LEU A 4 13.59 9.76 -9.49
N ASN A 5 12.46 10.46 -9.43
CA ASN A 5 11.31 10.05 -8.65
C ASN A 5 10.35 9.26 -9.55
N LEU A 6 9.96 8.07 -9.10
CA LEU A 6 8.97 7.24 -9.78
C LEU A 6 7.83 6.94 -8.81
N THR A 7 6.61 7.29 -9.21
CA THR A 7 5.39 6.92 -8.49
C THR A 7 4.61 5.94 -9.36
N LEU A 8 4.24 4.80 -8.80
CA LEU A 8 3.41 3.78 -9.45
C LEU A 8 2.06 3.72 -8.76
N ILE A 9 1.00 3.67 -9.55
CA ILE A 9 -0.38 3.53 -9.06
C ILE A 9 -0.94 2.24 -9.66
N ALA A 10 -1.46 1.37 -8.79
CA ALA A 10 -2.06 0.10 -9.17
C ALA A 10 -3.36 -0.12 -8.39
N GLN A 11 -4.31 -0.81 -9.01
CA GLN A 11 -5.61 -1.11 -8.41
C GLN A 11 -5.58 -2.41 -7.58
N GLY A 12 -4.66 -3.33 -7.90
CA GLY A 12 -4.52 -4.61 -7.20
C GLY A 12 -3.17 -4.75 -6.49
N ILE A 13 -3.11 -5.71 -5.58
CA ILE A 13 -1.87 -6.12 -4.91
C ILE A 13 -1.28 -7.36 -5.58
N LYS A 14 -2.13 -8.22 -6.15
CA LYS A 14 -1.72 -9.49 -6.78
C LYS A 14 -2.23 -9.58 -8.22
N GLY A 15 -1.58 -10.45 -9.02
CA GLY A 15 -1.98 -10.77 -10.39
C GLY A 15 -1.52 -9.76 -11.43
N GLU A 16 -2.15 -9.78 -12.62
CA GLU A 16 -1.82 -8.90 -13.76
C GLU A 16 -2.06 -7.40 -13.49
N ILE A 17 -2.85 -7.09 -12.46
CA ILE A 17 -3.27 -5.73 -12.11
C ILE A 17 -2.47 -5.13 -10.94
N GLY A 18 -1.50 -5.87 -10.40
CA GLY A 18 -0.65 -5.45 -9.29
C GLY A 18 0.80 -5.20 -9.70
N VAL A 19 1.54 -4.44 -8.88
CA VAL A 19 2.97 -4.19 -9.11
C VAL A 19 3.77 -5.46 -8.82
N ASN A 20 4.61 -5.91 -9.76
CA ASN A 20 5.46 -7.09 -9.57
C ASN A 20 6.33 -6.99 -8.30
N ALA A 21 6.48 -8.09 -7.55
CA ALA A 21 7.27 -8.13 -6.32
C ALA A 21 8.72 -7.62 -6.48
N ALA A 22 9.36 -7.90 -7.62
CA ALA A 22 10.72 -7.44 -7.92
C ALA A 22 10.80 -5.92 -8.14
N VAL A 23 9.69 -5.27 -8.53
CA VAL A 23 9.57 -3.82 -8.62
C VAL A 23 9.23 -3.24 -7.24
N ARG A 24 8.27 -3.84 -6.53
CA ARG A 24 7.84 -3.39 -5.18
C ARG A 24 8.99 -3.28 -4.19
N ARG A 25 9.93 -4.22 -4.19
CA ARG A 25 11.11 -4.20 -3.28
C ARG A 25 12.03 -2.98 -3.48
N ASN A 26 11.93 -2.28 -4.61
CA ASN A 26 12.72 -1.08 -4.90
C ASN A 26 11.97 0.22 -4.55
N LEU A 27 10.67 0.13 -4.22
CA LEU A 27 9.89 1.26 -3.74
C LEU A 27 10.17 1.46 -2.26
N ASN A 28 10.40 2.70 -1.85
CA ASN A 28 10.76 3.03 -0.47
C ASN A 28 9.60 3.65 0.32
N THR A 29 8.49 4.00 -0.34
CA THR A 29 7.36 4.71 0.24
C THR A 29 6.08 4.15 -0.37
N HIS A 30 5.08 3.91 0.48
CA HIS A 30 3.85 3.21 0.09
C HIS A 30 2.61 3.88 0.68
N PHE A 31 1.55 3.89 -0.13
CA PHE A 31 0.20 4.25 0.27
C PHE A 31 -0.71 3.07 0.01
N PHE A 32 -1.26 2.47 1.05
CA PHE A 32 -2.15 1.31 0.97
C PHE A 32 -3.59 1.76 1.15
N GLY A 33 -4.38 1.66 0.07
CA GLY A 33 -5.81 1.95 0.09
C GLY A 33 -6.65 0.72 0.42
N ARG A 34 -7.96 0.85 0.19
CA ARG A 34 -8.90 -0.27 0.29
C ARG A 34 -8.54 -1.34 -0.74
N ILE A 35 -8.58 -2.61 -0.33
CA ILE A 35 -8.30 -3.76 -1.20
C ILE A 35 -9.54 -4.60 -1.44
N HIS A 36 -9.52 -5.40 -2.52
CA HIS A 36 -10.56 -6.39 -2.78
C HIS A 36 -10.31 -7.65 -1.93
N PRO A 37 -11.35 -8.40 -1.51
CA PRO A 37 -11.18 -9.67 -0.78
C PRO A 37 -10.23 -10.67 -1.45
N LEU A 38 -10.21 -10.69 -2.79
CA LEU A 38 -9.31 -11.57 -3.57
C LEU A 38 -7.82 -11.21 -3.42
N ASP A 39 -7.50 -9.97 -3.05
CA ASP A 39 -6.13 -9.51 -2.81
C ASP A 39 -5.67 -9.72 -1.35
N ALA A 40 -6.58 -10.07 -0.44
CA ALA A 40 -6.27 -10.18 0.99
C ALA A 40 -5.42 -11.41 1.33
N SER A 41 -5.67 -12.55 0.66
CA SER A 41 -5.10 -13.86 0.98
C SER A 41 -4.27 -14.47 -0.16
N GLY A 42 -3.25 -15.26 0.21
CA GLY A 42 -2.40 -16.04 -0.69
C GLY A 42 -0.98 -15.47 -0.87
N GLU A 43 -0.09 -16.26 -1.48
CA GLU A 43 1.30 -15.84 -1.76
C GLU A 43 1.34 -14.56 -2.58
N GLY A 44 2.14 -13.58 -2.14
CA GLY A 44 2.26 -12.25 -2.73
C GLY A 44 1.06 -11.32 -2.52
N GLY A 45 0.09 -11.71 -1.68
CA GLY A 45 -1.09 -10.93 -1.33
C GLY A 45 -0.84 -9.89 -0.23
N ALA A 46 -1.91 -9.19 0.15
CA ALA A 46 -1.84 -8.10 1.13
C ALA A 46 -1.28 -8.54 2.48
N SER A 47 -1.69 -9.70 3.00
CA SER A 47 -1.24 -10.18 4.32
C SER A 47 0.29 -10.34 4.41
N GLU A 48 0.90 -10.92 3.37
CA GLU A 48 2.35 -11.12 3.32
C GLU A 48 3.09 -9.79 3.10
N TRP A 49 2.60 -8.96 2.16
CA TRP A 49 3.24 -7.69 1.84
C TRP A 49 3.16 -6.67 2.98
N LEU A 50 2.07 -6.69 3.74
CA LEU A 50 1.80 -5.71 4.81
C LEU A 50 2.34 -6.12 6.17
N SER A 51 2.66 -7.41 6.36
CA SER A 51 3.20 -7.95 7.61
C SER A 51 4.41 -7.15 8.14
N PRO A 52 5.42 -6.77 7.32
CA PRO A 52 6.55 -5.98 7.79
C PRO A 52 6.17 -4.59 8.32
N TYR A 53 5.01 -4.07 7.91
CA TYR A 53 4.50 -2.77 8.35
C TYR A 53 3.54 -2.90 9.55
N GLY A 54 3.20 -4.12 9.99
CA GLY A 54 2.20 -4.33 11.04
C GLY A 54 0.77 -3.93 10.62
N ILE A 55 0.50 -3.84 9.31
CA ILE A 55 -0.83 -3.47 8.80
C ILE A 55 -1.61 -4.76 8.53
N SER A 56 -2.76 -4.91 9.19
CA SER A 56 -3.66 -6.04 8.93
C SER A 56 -4.40 -5.87 7.61
N ALA A 57 -4.40 -6.92 6.77
CA ALA A 57 -5.21 -6.95 5.56
C ALA A 57 -6.71 -6.75 5.85
N ASN A 58 -7.19 -7.17 7.03
CA ASN A 58 -8.58 -6.95 7.45
C ASN A 58 -8.92 -5.46 7.57
N HIS A 59 -7.97 -4.63 8.02
CA HIS A 59 -8.18 -3.18 8.08
C HIS A 59 -8.29 -2.58 6.67
N LEU A 60 -7.53 -3.10 5.70
CA LEU A 60 -7.63 -2.65 4.31
C LEU A 60 -8.95 -3.05 3.64
N LEU A 61 -9.51 -4.22 3.98
CA LEU A 61 -10.81 -4.65 3.44
C LEU A 61 -11.95 -3.72 3.87
N GLN A 62 -11.88 -3.22 5.11
CA GLN A 62 -12.88 -2.34 5.71
C GLN A 62 -12.57 -0.85 5.54
N LEU A 63 -11.48 -0.51 4.84
CA LEU A 63 -11.01 0.85 4.72
C LEU A 63 -12.00 1.70 3.91
N LYS A 64 -12.41 2.84 4.45
CA LYS A 64 -13.30 3.77 3.74
C LYS A 64 -12.55 4.44 2.57
N PRO A 65 -13.22 4.76 1.45
CA PRO A 65 -12.63 5.55 0.38
C PRO A 65 -12.02 6.86 0.90
N GLY A 66 -10.89 7.26 0.32
CA GLY A 66 -10.13 8.44 0.75
C GLY A 66 -9.23 8.21 1.98
N ARG A 67 -9.19 7.00 2.54
CA ARG A 67 -8.24 6.65 3.61
C ARG A 67 -7.13 5.75 3.08
N PHE A 68 -5.91 5.97 3.56
CA PHE A 68 -4.72 5.23 3.14
C PHE A 68 -3.78 5.02 4.32
N TYR A 69 -3.18 3.83 4.44
CA TYR A 69 -2.02 3.66 5.30
C TYR A 69 -0.76 4.14 4.58
N PHE A 70 0.01 4.97 5.26
CA PHE A 70 1.25 5.56 4.78
C PHE A 70 2.44 4.96 5.54
N ALA A 71 3.38 4.37 4.80
CA ALA A 71 4.57 3.74 5.37
C ALA A 71 5.80 3.92 4.47
N GLY A 72 6.98 3.68 5.03
CA GLY A 72 8.25 3.78 4.34
C GLY A 72 9.01 5.07 4.65
N ALA A 73 10.00 5.40 3.82
CA ALA A 73 11.01 6.41 4.10
C ALA A 73 10.47 7.84 4.22
N MET A 74 9.36 8.16 3.54
CA MET A 74 8.72 9.48 3.68
C MET A 74 7.76 9.56 4.89
N ASN A 75 7.44 8.45 5.55
CA ASN A 75 6.60 8.47 6.74
C ASN A 75 7.38 9.10 7.91
N PRO A 76 6.92 10.24 8.49
CA PRO A 76 7.63 10.87 9.61
C PRO A 76 7.48 10.09 10.92
N SER A 77 6.62 9.06 10.95
CA SER A 77 6.34 8.22 12.11
C SER A 77 7.04 6.86 12.00
N PRO A 78 7.52 6.28 13.12
CA PRO A 78 8.06 4.92 13.14
C PRO A 78 6.98 3.84 12.94
N VAL A 79 5.71 4.21 13.02
CA VAL A 79 4.55 3.34 12.75
C VAL A 79 3.74 3.86 11.56
N PRO A 80 3.08 2.99 10.77
CA PRO A 80 2.25 3.43 9.66
C PRO A 80 1.18 4.43 10.10
N LEU A 81 1.02 5.51 9.34
CA LEU A 81 0.01 6.52 9.60
C LEU A 81 -1.24 6.27 8.75
N LEU A 82 -2.41 6.46 9.34
CA LEU A 82 -3.66 6.48 8.59
C LEU A 82 -3.95 7.90 8.10
N ILE A 83 -3.70 8.16 6.83
CA ILE A 83 -3.98 9.44 6.18
C ILE A 83 -5.40 9.44 5.63
N THR A 84 -6.13 10.52 5.86
CA THR A 84 -7.47 10.73 5.30
C THR A 84 -7.45 11.93 4.37
N TYR A 85 -7.74 11.69 3.09
CA TYR A 85 -8.04 12.73 2.13
C TYR A 85 -9.54 13.04 2.17
N ARG A 86 -9.88 14.28 2.45
CA ARG A 86 -11.25 14.80 2.30
C ARG A 86 -11.24 15.71 1.07
N PRO A 87 -11.89 15.32 -0.04
CA PRO A 87 -12.07 16.24 -1.15
C PRO A 87 -12.76 17.51 -0.64
N ALA A 88 -12.28 18.68 -1.05
CA ALA A 88 -13.09 19.88 -0.91
C ALA A 88 -14.36 19.67 -1.74
N THR A 89 -15.51 19.64 -1.05
CA THR A 89 -16.84 19.72 -1.67
C THR A 89 -17.00 21.05 -2.39
#